data_AF-A0AAN9YTI8-F1
#
_entry.id   AF-A0AAN9YTI8-F1
#
_cell.length_a   1.000
_cell.length_b   1.000
_cell.length_c   1.000
_cell.angle_alpha   90.00
_cell.angle_beta   90.00
_cell.angle_gamma   90.00
#
_symmetry.space_group_name_H-M   'P 1'
#
loop_
_entity.id
_entity.type
_entity.pdbx_description
1 polymer ?
#
loop_
_entity_poly.entity_id
_entity_poly.type
_entity_poly.pdbx_seq_one_letter_code
_entity_poly.pdbx_strand_id
1 'polypeptide(L)'
;MRRKAPGTWVLEHRPKGFQGAHGSRHLYNMLGGKAYEVDYLFVRAITDQNGPEQTHVLTLPSTEKNQVMRLMIPPQEEDIIKHALDCLPWNSLSWSIHRGMRDILVAYAKPVMDAHRHQLAHLLQQTVVEKAHLLHARGWDLQFVRDAMGYMAASAILAGEGNSGDSVRVVTDIVAVMVGDPNLARLDEVNFWRRSEVVFDTEAIIALTKVFVLEWSNEFDYQMYHHIPMSFRFG
;
A
#
# COMPACT_ATOMS: atom_id res chain seq x y z
N MET A 1 -2.60 14.07 3.56
CA MET A 1 -1.31 14.31 4.23
C MET A 1 -0.16 14.55 3.23
N ARG A 2 0.19 15.80 2.89
CA ARG A 2 1.35 16.10 2.01
C ARG A 2 2.67 15.81 2.74
N ARG A 3 3.74 15.54 1.97
CA ARG A 3 5.13 15.49 2.49
C ARG A 3 5.43 16.75 3.30
N LYS A 4 6.27 16.63 4.31
CA LYS A 4 6.64 17.73 5.20
C LYS A 4 8.09 18.13 5.01
N ALA A 5 8.42 19.31 5.50
CA ALA A 5 9.79 19.78 5.59
C ALA A 5 10.62 18.83 6.46
N PRO A 6 11.95 18.82 6.26
CA PRO A 6 12.88 18.09 7.12
C PRO A 6 12.63 18.41 8.60
N GLY A 7 12.76 17.41 9.46
CA GLY A 7 12.52 17.53 10.90
C GLY A 7 11.79 16.33 11.50
N THR A 8 11.41 16.48 12.77
CA THR A 8 10.70 15.45 13.53
C THR A 8 9.22 15.78 13.63
N TRP A 9 8.40 14.79 13.31
CA TRP A 9 6.95 14.88 13.29
C TRP A 9 6.37 13.72 14.07
N VAL A 10 5.21 13.93 14.70
CA VAL A 10 4.43 12.86 15.35
C VAL A 10 3.15 12.62 14.56
N LEU A 11 2.79 11.36 14.37
CA LEU A 11 1.51 10.94 13.80
C LEU A 11 0.44 11.02 14.88
N GLU A 12 -0.70 11.64 14.56
CA GLU A 12 -1.84 11.77 15.47
C GLU A 12 -3.12 11.30 14.77
N HIS A 13 -3.87 10.45 15.48
CA HIS A 13 -5.22 10.04 15.13
C HIS A 13 -6.25 10.99 15.74
N ARG A 14 -7.19 11.43 14.91
CA ARG A 14 -8.39 12.12 15.35
C ARG A 14 -9.62 11.33 14.90
N PRO A 15 -10.32 10.69 15.85
CA PRO A 15 -11.59 10.03 15.55
C PRO A 15 -12.58 11.02 14.95
N LYS A 16 -13.30 10.62 13.90
CA LYS A 16 -14.35 11.44 13.27
C LYS A 16 -13.88 12.86 12.93
N GLY A 17 -12.70 12.98 12.33
CA GLY A 17 -11.97 14.23 12.08
C GLY A 17 -12.58 15.14 11.01
N PHE A 18 -13.90 15.39 11.09
CA PHE A 18 -14.76 16.10 10.13
C PHE A 18 -14.20 17.45 9.62
N GLN A 19 -13.41 18.15 10.44
CA GLN A 19 -12.84 19.47 10.14
C GLN A 19 -11.52 19.40 9.33
N GLY A 20 -10.89 18.24 9.17
CA GLY A 20 -9.52 18.11 8.66
C GLY A 20 -9.35 17.90 7.16
N ALA A 21 -10.41 17.49 6.44
CA ALA A 21 -10.30 16.99 5.06
C ALA A 21 -11.48 17.40 4.16
N HIS A 22 -11.58 18.69 3.83
CA HIS A 22 -12.74 19.27 3.13
C HIS A 22 -12.95 18.73 1.69
N GLY A 23 -11.87 18.47 0.93
CA GLY A 23 -11.97 17.99 -0.47
C GLY A 23 -12.38 16.52 -0.61
N SER A 24 -11.72 15.62 0.13
CA SER A 24 -12.03 14.18 0.11
C SER A 24 -13.41 13.85 0.70
N ARG A 25 -13.95 14.74 1.56
CA ARG A 25 -15.32 14.66 2.08
C ARG A 25 -16.37 14.64 0.98
N HIS A 26 -16.27 15.55 0.01
CA HIS A 26 -17.28 15.67 -1.02
C HIS A 26 -17.36 14.40 -1.86
N LEU A 27 -16.22 13.84 -2.24
CA LEU A 27 -16.18 12.61 -2.98
C LEU A 27 -16.70 11.42 -2.17
N TYR A 28 -16.28 11.27 -0.91
CA TYR A 28 -16.74 10.17 -0.07
C TYR A 28 -18.26 10.20 0.14
N ASN A 29 -18.83 11.39 0.36
CA ASN A 29 -20.28 11.58 0.43
C ASN A 29 -20.98 11.31 -0.91
N MET A 30 -20.39 11.72 -2.05
CA MET A 30 -20.96 11.45 -3.38
C MET A 30 -20.99 9.96 -3.72
N LEU A 31 -20.06 9.17 -3.16
CA LEU A 31 -20.03 7.72 -3.27
C LEU A 31 -20.97 7.01 -2.27
N GLY A 32 -21.82 7.76 -1.56
CA GLY A 32 -22.77 7.21 -0.58
C GLY A 32 -22.14 6.91 0.80
N GLY A 33 -20.87 7.25 1.00
CA GLY A 33 -20.19 7.14 2.28
C GLY A 33 -20.62 8.23 3.26
N LYS A 34 -20.43 7.97 4.56
CA LYS A 34 -20.72 8.94 5.63
C LYS A 34 -19.43 9.57 6.14
N ALA A 35 -19.10 10.78 5.67
CA ALA A 35 -17.83 11.43 6.00
C ALA A 35 -17.59 11.69 7.51
N TYR A 36 -18.63 11.69 8.34
CA TYR A 36 -18.51 11.82 9.81
C TYR A 36 -18.11 10.52 10.51
N GLU A 37 -18.07 9.40 9.78
CA GLU A 37 -17.59 8.10 10.27
C GLU A 37 -16.11 7.87 9.90
N VAL A 38 -15.46 8.84 9.23
CA VAL A 38 -14.08 8.71 8.76
C VAL A 38 -13.11 9.33 9.76
N ASP A 39 -12.15 8.52 10.19
CA ASP A 39 -11.05 8.93 11.04
C ASP A 39 -9.98 9.69 10.25
N TYR A 40 -9.27 10.58 10.94
CA TYR A 40 -8.27 11.43 10.31
C TYR A 40 -6.90 11.26 10.95
N LEU A 41 -5.93 10.85 10.13
CA LEU A 41 -4.51 10.85 10.50
C LEU A 41 -3.85 12.13 9.99
N PHE A 42 -3.14 12.83 10.86
CA PHE A 42 -2.35 14.01 10.52
C PHE A 42 -1.00 13.99 11.23
N VAL A 43 -0.04 14.78 10.72
CA VAL A 43 1.28 14.90 11.33
C VAL A 43 1.42 16.28 11.96
N ARG A 44 1.95 16.30 13.18
CA ARG A 44 2.25 17.52 13.93
C ARG A 44 3.75 17.65 14.15
N ALA A 45 4.29 18.86 13.95
CA ALA A 45 5.71 19.12 14.22
C ALA A 45 5.97 19.08 15.71
N ILE A 46 7.11 18.53 16.10
CA ILE A 46 7.58 18.54 17.48
C ILE A 46 9.03 19.04 17.52
N THR A 47 9.33 19.83 18.55
CA THR A 47 10.68 20.34 18.82
C THR A 47 11.50 19.39 19.68
N ASP A 48 10.85 18.53 20.45
CA ASP A 48 11.51 17.51 21.26
C ASP A 48 11.91 16.31 20.41
N GLN A 49 13.20 15.96 20.42
CA GLN A 49 13.73 14.83 19.67
C GLN A 49 13.52 13.48 20.37
N ASN A 50 13.19 13.49 21.67
CA ASN A 50 12.99 12.27 22.44
C ASN A 50 11.58 11.68 22.25
N GLY A 51 10.61 12.50 21.83
CA GLY A 51 9.27 12.04 21.51
C GLY A 51 8.49 11.44 22.68
N PRO A 52 7.24 11.01 22.45
CA PRO A 52 6.52 10.13 23.38
C PRO A 52 7.29 8.81 23.60
N GLU A 53 7.19 8.22 24.79
CA GLU A 53 7.77 6.89 25.05
C GLU A 53 7.12 5.82 24.14
N GLN A 54 7.90 4.80 23.76
CA GLN A 54 7.45 3.66 22.95
C GLN A 54 6.95 3.99 21.53
N THR A 55 7.49 5.04 20.90
CA THR A 55 7.14 5.34 19.50
C THR A 55 7.99 4.56 18.50
N HIS A 56 7.34 3.99 17.49
CA HIS A 56 8.00 3.52 16.29
C HIS A 56 8.45 4.72 15.43
N VAL A 57 9.66 4.66 14.85
CA VAL A 57 10.22 5.80 14.09
C VAL A 57 10.43 5.40 12.63
N LEU A 58 9.74 6.07 11.72
CA LEU A 58 9.95 5.94 10.28
C LEU A 58 10.80 7.09 9.73
N THR A 59 11.58 6.78 8.71
CA THR A 59 12.27 7.76 7.88
C THR A 59 11.53 7.90 6.56
N LEU A 60 11.03 9.10 6.27
CA LEU A 60 10.21 9.38 5.08
C LEU A 60 10.85 10.45 4.20
N PRO A 61 10.58 10.46 2.88
CA PRO A 61 11.02 11.55 2.01
C PRO A 61 10.41 12.90 2.42
N SER A 62 11.22 13.96 2.47
CA SER A 62 10.74 15.31 2.78
C SER A 62 10.31 16.09 1.52
N THR A 63 9.82 17.32 1.70
CA THR A 63 9.60 18.28 0.60
C THR A 63 10.90 18.80 0.01
N GLU A 64 12.01 18.69 0.73
CA GLU A 64 13.33 19.12 0.28
C GLU A 64 14.06 17.94 -0.37
N LYS A 65 14.63 18.20 -1.56
CA LYS A 65 15.28 17.15 -2.35
C LYS A 65 16.44 16.54 -1.56
N ASN A 66 16.50 15.21 -1.56
CA ASN A 66 17.51 14.41 -0.85
C ASN A 66 17.53 14.59 0.68
N GLN A 67 16.48 15.16 1.26
CA GLN A 67 16.33 15.24 2.71
C GLN A 67 15.17 14.39 3.17
N VAL A 68 15.26 13.93 4.41
CA VAL A 68 14.29 13.06 5.06
C VAL A 68 13.61 13.75 6.23
N MET A 69 12.40 13.30 6.54
CA MET A 69 11.72 13.62 7.79
C MET A 69 11.65 12.37 8.66
N ARG A 70 11.69 12.57 9.98
CA ARG A 70 11.47 11.52 10.97
C ARG A 70 10.02 11.58 11.41
N LEU A 71 9.29 10.47 11.26
CA LEU A 71 7.93 10.33 11.75
C LEU A 71 7.91 9.40 12.96
N MET A 72 7.51 9.93 14.10
CA MET A 72 7.21 9.17 15.31
C MET A 72 5.76 8.69 15.26
N ILE A 73 5.56 7.41 15.51
CA ILE A 73 4.26 6.74 15.48
C ILE A 73 4.02 6.20 16.89
N PRO A 74 3.10 6.79 17.65
CA PRO A 74 2.69 6.23 18.94
C PRO A 74 1.96 4.90 18.78
N PRO A 75 1.86 4.08 19.86
CA PRO A 75 1.28 2.74 19.77
C PRO A 75 -0.14 2.68 19.20
N GLN A 76 -1.00 3.65 19.57
CA GLN A 76 -2.38 3.70 19.07
C GLN A 76 -2.44 3.93 17.55
N GLU A 77 -1.62 4.83 17.02
CA GLU A 77 -1.52 5.07 15.58
C GLU A 77 -0.85 3.90 14.85
N GLU A 78 0.06 3.20 15.51
CA GLU A 78 0.68 2.00 14.96
C GLU A 78 -0.35 0.89 14.74
N ASP A 79 -1.28 0.68 15.67
CA ASP A 79 -2.38 -0.29 15.53
C ASP A 79 -3.29 0.06 14.35
N ILE A 80 -3.52 1.35 14.11
CA ILE A 80 -4.28 1.82 12.94
C ILE A 80 -3.52 1.54 11.65
N ILE A 81 -2.20 1.72 11.62
CA ILE A 81 -1.35 1.38 10.47
C ILE A 81 -1.39 -0.12 10.19
N LYS A 82 -1.24 -0.96 11.22
CA LYS A 82 -1.31 -2.43 11.10
C LYS A 82 -2.68 -2.85 10.53
N HIS A 83 -3.75 -2.30 11.08
CA HIS A 83 -5.09 -2.57 10.58
C HIS A 83 -5.28 -2.12 9.12
N ALA A 84 -4.78 -0.94 8.75
CA ALA A 84 -4.85 -0.45 7.38
C ALA A 84 -4.07 -1.35 6.39
N LEU A 85 -2.91 -1.89 6.81
CA LEU A 85 -2.14 -2.83 6.00
C LEU A 85 -2.85 -4.17 5.80
N ASP A 86 -3.53 -4.65 6.85
CA ASP A 86 -4.36 -5.86 6.81
C ASP A 86 -5.57 -5.72 5.85
N CYS A 87 -6.13 -4.51 5.77
CA CYS A 87 -7.30 -4.18 4.94
C CYS A 87 -6.96 -3.59 3.56
N LEU A 88 -5.70 -3.63 3.12
CA LEU A 88 -5.35 -3.18 1.77
C LEU A 88 -6.15 -4.00 0.73
N PRO A 89 -6.71 -3.35 -0.32
CA PRO A 89 -7.55 -4.04 -1.28
C PRO A 89 -6.74 -5.06 -2.09
N TRP A 90 -7.34 -6.22 -2.34
CA TRP A 90 -6.85 -7.20 -3.29
C TRP A 90 -7.24 -6.77 -4.71
N ASN A 91 -6.36 -6.05 -5.40
CA ASN A 91 -6.62 -5.64 -6.77
C ASN A 91 -5.38 -5.68 -7.65
N SER A 92 -5.61 -5.83 -8.96
CA SER A 92 -4.59 -5.68 -10.00
C SER A 92 -4.51 -4.25 -10.55
N LEU A 93 -5.32 -3.33 -10.01
CA LEU A 93 -5.47 -1.95 -10.48
C LEU A 93 -5.01 -0.98 -9.41
N SER A 94 -4.37 0.11 -9.82
CA SER A 94 -4.01 1.19 -8.91
C SER A 94 -5.26 1.79 -8.25
N TRP A 95 -5.16 2.04 -6.96
CA TRP A 95 -6.21 2.66 -6.16
C TRP A 95 -5.75 4.03 -5.67
N SER A 96 -6.69 4.96 -5.56
CA SER A 96 -6.37 6.32 -5.18
C SER A 96 -6.14 6.41 -3.66
N ILE A 97 -4.87 6.38 -3.26
CA ILE A 97 -4.42 6.65 -1.89
C ILE A 97 -3.73 8.00 -1.83
N HIS A 98 -3.96 8.75 -0.74
CA HIS A 98 -3.23 9.98 -0.50
C HIS A 98 -1.72 9.67 -0.40
N ARG A 99 -0.86 10.35 -1.19
CA ARG A 99 0.60 10.15 -1.21
C ARG A 99 1.28 9.97 0.15
N GLY A 100 1.07 10.89 1.10
CA GLY A 100 1.70 10.73 2.42
C GLY A 100 1.22 9.50 3.21
N MET A 101 -0.02 9.04 3.01
CA MET A 101 -0.46 7.78 3.61
C MET A 101 0.26 6.60 2.95
N ARG A 102 0.35 6.59 1.61
CA ARG A 102 1.15 5.58 0.89
C ARG A 102 2.60 5.56 1.36
N ASP A 103 3.26 6.72 1.44
CA ASP A 103 4.66 6.83 1.88
C ASP A 103 4.83 6.26 3.30
N ILE A 104 3.87 6.49 4.22
CA ILE A 104 3.88 5.91 5.58
C ILE A 104 3.70 4.38 5.53
N LEU A 105 2.66 3.89 4.86
CA LEU A 105 2.35 2.45 4.79
C LEU A 105 3.50 1.66 4.14
N VAL A 106 4.07 2.18 3.05
CA VAL A 106 5.24 1.57 2.39
C VAL A 106 6.43 1.58 3.33
N ALA A 107 6.77 2.72 3.95
CA ALA A 107 7.93 2.81 4.84
C ALA A 107 7.79 1.89 6.07
N TYR A 108 6.58 1.74 6.61
CA TYR A 108 6.29 0.85 7.72
C TYR A 108 6.43 -0.63 7.33
N ALA A 109 5.86 -1.02 6.18
CA ALA A 109 5.87 -2.41 5.73
C ALA A 109 7.23 -2.86 5.16
N LYS A 110 8.06 -1.92 4.69
CA LYS A 110 9.29 -2.18 3.95
C LYS A 110 10.27 -3.14 4.64
N PRO A 111 10.59 -3.03 5.94
CA PRO A 111 11.51 -3.97 6.59
C PRO A 111 11.02 -5.42 6.53
N VAL A 112 9.72 -5.64 6.73
CA VAL A 112 9.11 -6.97 6.68
C VAL A 112 9.07 -7.48 5.23
N MET A 113 8.68 -6.62 4.28
CA MET A 113 8.70 -6.97 2.86
C MET A 113 10.10 -7.35 2.39
N ASP A 114 11.12 -6.55 2.72
CA ASP A 114 12.50 -6.79 2.31
C ASP A 114 13.08 -8.07 2.95
N ALA A 115 12.69 -8.41 4.18
CA ALA A 115 13.08 -9.66 4.83
C ALA A 115 12.55 -10.92 4.10
N HIS A 116 11.38 -10.83 3.48
CA HIS A 116 10.73 -11.96 2.80
C HIS A 116 10.75 -11.87 1.27
N ARG A 117 11.31 -10.80 0.70
CA ARG A 117 11.24 -10.48 -0.74
C ARG A 117 11.78 -11.60 -1.62
N HIS A 118 12.94 -12.15 -1.26
CA HIS A 118 13.55 -13.27 -1.98
C HIS A 118 12.73 -14.57 -1.87
N GLN A 119 12.20 -14.86 -0.69
CA GLN A 119 11.38 -16.05 -0.45
C GLN A 119 10.08 -15.99 -1.25
N LEU A 120 9.42 -14.83 -1.27
CA LEU A 120 8.23 -14.59 -2.09
C LEU A 120 8.55 -14.72 -3.59
N ALA A 121 9.61 -14.06 -4.08
CA ALA A 121 10.00 -14.13 -5.49
C ALA A 121 10.24 -15.56 -5.98
N HIS A 122 10.95 -16.37 -5.17
CA HIS A 122 11.21 -17.77 -5.48
C HIS A 122 9.91 -18.59 -5.51
N LEU A 123 9.03 -18.38 -4.53
CA LEU A 123 7.76 -19.09 -4.45
C LEU A 123 6.83 -18.79 -5.64
N LEU A 124 6.82 -17.54 -6.13
CA LEU A 124 6.08 -17.18 -7.34
C LEU A 124 6.62 -17.92 -8.58
N GLN A 125 7.94 -18.00 -8.73
CA GLN A 125 8.56 -18.77 -9.83
C GLN A 125 8.17 -20.25 -9.78
N GLN A 126 8.29 -20.87 -8.60
CA GLN A 126 7.91 -22.28 -8.43
C GLN A 126 6.43 -22.52 -8.74
N THR A 127 5.55 -21.63 -8.26
CA THR A 127 4.11 -21.72 -8.49
C THR A 127 3.79 -21.70 -9.99
N VAL A 128 4.46 -20.85 -10.78
CA VAL A 128 4.25 -20.80 -12.23
C VAL A 128 4.63 -22.13 -12.89
N VAL A 129 5.74 -22.75 -12.48
CA VAL A 129 6.19 -24.05 -13.00
C VAL A 129 5.20 -25.16 -12.65
N GLU A 130 4.79 -25.24 -11.38
CA GLU A 130 3.94 -26.32 -10.86
C GLU A 130 2.48 -26.19 -11.32
N LYS A 131 1.96 -24.97 -11.38
CA LYS A 131 0.55 -24.66 -11.61
C LYS A 131 0.30 -23.92 -12.93
N ALA A 132 1.19 -24.07 -13.91
CA ALA A 132 1.06 -23.46 -15.24
C ALA A 132 -0.32 -23.69 -15.89
N HIS A 133 -0.89 -24.89 -15.72
CA HIS A 133 -2.19 -25.25 -16.26
C HIS A 133 -3.35 -24.42 -15.68
N LEU A 134 -3.27 -24.04 -14.39
CA LEU A 134 -4.27 -23.18 -13.74
C LEU A 134 -4.16 -21.73 -14.24
N LEU A 135 -2.94 -21.24 -14.47
CA LEU A 135 -2.72 -19.92 -15.06
C LEU A 135 -3.24 -19.85 -16.50
N HIS A 136 -3.02 -20.91 -17.29
CA HIS A 136 -3.59 -21.02 -18.62
C HIS A 136 -5.13 -21.05 -18.61
N ALA A 137 -5.73 -21.81 -17.68
CA ALA A 137 -7.18 -21.85 -17.51
C ALA A 137 -7.78 -20.48 -17.12
N ARG A 138 -6.98 -19.57 -16.54
CA ARG A 138 -7.35 -18.18 -16.25
C ARG A 138 -7.19 -17.23 -17.45
N GLY A 139 -6.81 -17.75 -18.62
CA GLY A 139 -6.72 -17.00 -19.88
C GLY A 139 -5.34 -16.46 -20.20
N TRP A 140 -4.28 -16.87 -19.47
CA TRP A 140 -2.92 -16.53 -19.84
C TRP A 140 -2.41 -17.39 -21.01
N ASP A 141 -1.62 -16.77 -21.89
CA ASP A 141 -0.93 -17.48 -22.96
C ASP A 141 0.05 -18.50 -22.37
N LEU A 142 -0.02 -19.74 -22.85
CA LEU A 142 0.76 -20.84 -22.27
C LEU A 142 2.25 -20.70 -22.52
N GLN A 143 2.66 -20.13 -23.66
CA GLN A 143 4.08 -19.90 -23.96
C GLN A 143 4.64 -18.83 -23.01
N PHE A 144 3.92 -17.74 -22.82
CA PHE A 144 4.25 -16.70 -21.86
C PHE A 144 4.37 -17.23 -20.43
N VAL A 145 3.42 -18.05 -19.98
CA VAL A 145 3.44 -18.67 -18.65
C VAL A 145 4.72 -19.49 -18.46
N ARG A 146 5.10 -20.29 -19.45
CA ARG A 146 6.27 -21.18 -19.37
C ARG A 146 7.60 -20.44 -19.43
N ASP A 147 7.70 -19.43 -20.30
CA ASP A 147 9.00 -18.84 -20.65
C ASP A 147 9.33 -17.58 -19.84
N ALA A 148 8.33 -16.77 -19.48
CA ALA A 148 8.54 -15.40 -19.03
C ALA A 148 7.84 -15.06 -17.72
N MET A 149 6.63 -15.58 -17.47
CA MET A 149 5.77 -15.11 -16.37
C MET A 149 6.43 -15.24 -15.00
N GLY A 150 7.05 -16.38 -14.69
CA GLY A 150 7.74 -16.58 -13.41
C GLY A 150 8.92 -15.63 -13.21
N TYR A 151 9.73 -15.42 -14.26
CA TYR A 151 10.86 -14.48 -14.21
C TYR A 151 10.38 -13.04 -14.05
N MET A 152 9.32 -12.64 -14.77
CA MET A 152 8.71 -11.33 -14.66
C MET A 152 8.21 -11.07 -13.23
N ALA A 153 7.49 -12.04 -12.64
CA ALA A 153 6.97 -11.94 -11.29
C ALA A 153 8.09 -11.76 -10.25
N ALA A 154 9.10 -12.63 -10.28
CA ALA A 154 10.22 -12.54 -9.36
C ALA A 154 11.01 -11.23 -9.53
N SER A 155 11.29 -10.83 -10.77
CA SER A 155 11.99 -9.57 -11.02
C SER A 155 11.21 -8.36 -10.50
N ALA A 156 9.88 -8.36 -10.65
CA ALA A 156 9.04 -7.29 -10.13
C ALA A 156 9.05 -7.25 -8.58
N ILE A 157 8.93 -8.40 -7.92
CA ILE A 157 9.04 -8.49 -6.45
C ILE A 157 10.41 -7.97 -5.99
N LEU A 158 11.50 -8.38 -6.63
CA LEU A 158 12.86 -8.00 -6.24
C LEU A 158 13.18 -6.53 -6.49
N ALA A 159 12.57 -5.89 -7.47
CA ALA A 159 12.82 -4.48 -7.79
C ALA A 159 12.37 -3.52 -6.67
N GLY A 160 11.31 -3.86 -5.93
CA GLY A 160 10.80 -3.05 -4.81
C GLY A 160 10.13 -1.72 -5.18
N GLU A 161 10.16 -1.34 -6.45
CA GLU A 161 9.42 -0.22 -7.02
C GLU A 161 9.17 -0.48 -8.50
N GLY A 162 8.13 0.17 -9.05
CA GLY A 162 7.77 0.05 -10.46
C GLY A 162 6.47 0.76 -10.78
N ASN A 163 6.08 0.71 -12.05
CA ASN A 163 4.92 1.43 -12.57
C ASN A 163 4.11 0.62 -13.60
N SER A 164 4.33 -0.69 -13.70
CA SER A 164 3.66 -1.57 -14.67
C SER A 164 2.45 -2.28 -14.07
N GLY A 165 1.27 -1.99 -14.61
CA GLY A 165 0.04 -2.71 -14.26
C GLY A 165 0.08 -4.19 -14.68
N ASP A 166 0.80 -4.53 -15.75
CA ASP A 166 0.94 -5.92 -16.21
C ASP A 166 1.73 -6.75 -15.20
N SER A 167 2.82 -6.20 -14.65
CA SER A 167 3.58 -6.86 -13.58
C SER A 167 2.71 -7.08 -12.34
N VAL A 168 1.89 -6.10 -11.98
CA VAL A 168 0.95 -6.19 -10.86
C VAL A 168 -0.06 -7.31 -11.09
N ARG A 169 -0.65 -7.38 -12.29
CA ARG A 169 -1.58 -8.44 -12.68
C ARG A 169 -0.94 -9.82 -12.66
N VAL A 170 0.28 -9.96 -13.19
CA VAL A 170 1.02 -11.23 -13.18
C VAL A 170 1.23 -11.74 -11.75
N VAL A 171 1.74 -10.89 -10.85
CA VAL A 171 2.03 -11.29 -9.46
C VAL A 171 0.73 -11.67 -8.74
N THR A 172 -0.31 -10.84 -8.83
CA THR A 172 -1.59 -11.08 -8.15
C THR A 172 -2.28 -12.36 -8.65
N ASP A 173 -2.25 -12.65 -9.96
CA ASP A 173 -2.82 -13.89 -10.50
C ASP A 173 -2.06 -15.14 -10.07
N ILE A 174 -0.72 -15.09 -10.01
CA ILE A 174 0.09 -16.22 -9.51
C ILE A 174 -0.27 -16.51 -8.06
N VAL A 175 -0.37 -15.48 -7.23
CA VAL A 175 -0.72 -15.65 -5.81
C VAL A 175 -2.16 -16.15 -5.66
N ALA A 176 -3.10 -15.68 -6.47
CA ALA A 176 -4.47 -16.22 -6.48
C ALA A 176 -4.49 -17.73 -6.77
N VAL A 177 -3.71 -18.18 -7.76
CA VAL A 177 -3.53 -19.61 -8.08
C VAL A 177 -2.83 -20.38 -6.95
N MET A 178 -1.89 -19.74 -6.27
CA MET A 178 -1.19 -20.33 -5.15
C MET A 178 -2.11 -20.57 -3.95
N VAL A 179 -2.88 -19.55 -3.55
CA VAL A 179 -3.84 -19.59 -2.43
C VAL A 179 -5.01 -20.52 -2.75
N GLY A 180 -5.46 -20.54 -4.01
CA GLY A 180 -6.54 -21.42 -4.47
C GLY A 180 -7.93 -21.03 -3.95
N ASP A 181 -8.12 -19.81 -3.42
CA ASP A 181 -9.44 -19.34 -2.98
C ASP A 181 -10.28 -18.88 -4.19
N PRO A 182 -11.46 -19.48 -4.44
CA PRO A 182 -12.36 -19.04 -5.50
C PRO A 182 -12.99 -17.67 -5.23
N ASN A 183 -13.01 -17.19 -3.99
CA ASN A 183 -13.55 -15.91 -3.59
C ASN A 183 -12.46 -14.91 -3.23
N LEU A 184 -11.97 -14.19 -4.24
CA LEU A 184 -10.92 -13.17 -4.09
C LEU A 184 -11.27 -12.05 -3.10
N ALA A 185 -12.56 -11.79 -2.84
CA ALA A 185 -12.96 -10.78 -1.84
C ALA A 185 -12.54 -11.16 -0.41
N ARG A 186 -12.32 -12.46 -0.13
CA ARG A 186 -11.75 -12.89 1.16
C ARG A 186 -10.28 -12.52 1.31
N LEU A 187 -9.62 -12.18 0.22
CA LEU A 187 -8.25 -11.72 0.25
C LEU A 187 -8.17 -10.22 0.61
N ASP A 188 -9.28 -9.48 0.67
CA ASP A 188 -9.29 -8.04 1.01
C ASP A 188 -8.94 -7.77 2.49
N GLU A 189 -9.11 -8.73 3.38
CA GLU A 189 -8.71 -8.62 4.79
C GLU A 189 -7.84 -9.81 5.19
N VAL A 190 -6.72 -9.52 5.87
CA VAL A 190 -5.86 -10.49 6.55
C VAL A 190 -5.63 -10.06 7.99
N ASN A 191 -4.99 -10.89 8.80
CA ASN A 191 -4.59 -10.54 10.17
C ASN A 191 -3.07 -10.50 10.34
N PHE A 192 -2.31 -10.52 9.24
CA PHE A 192 -0.87 -10.64 9.24
C PHE A 192 -0.16 -9.58 10.09
N TRP A 193 -0.52 -8.30 9.91
CA TRP A 193 0.18 -7.17 10.54
C TRP A 193 -0.16 -6.99 12.01
N ARG A 194 -1.32 -7.51 12.45
CA ARG A 194 -1.78 -7.45 13.85
C ARG A 194 -1.34 -8.67 14.68
N ARG A 195 -0.67 -9.66 14.09
CA ARG A 195 -0.16 -10.83 14.82
C ARG A 195 1.00 -10.48 15.74
N SER A 196 1.16 -11.27 16.79
CA SER A 196 2.31 -11.21 17.70
C SER A 196 3.60 -11.75 17.09
N GLU A 197 3.49 -12.67 16.12
CA GLU A 197 4.63 -13.32 15.47
C GLU A 197 4.52 -13.21 13.94
N VAL A 198 5.66 -12.88 13.31
CA VAL A 198 5.79 -12.83 11.85
C VAL A 198 6.18 -14.21 11.35
N VAL A 199 5.20 -14.92 10.80
CA VAL A 199 5.38 -16.25 10.19
C VAL A 199 5.12 -16.14 8.70
N PHE A 200 5.99 -16.73 7.87
CA PHE A 200 5.81 -16.74 6.42
C PHE A 200 4.82 -17.85 6.01
N ASP A 201 3.53 -17.58 6.17
CA ASP A 201 2.41 -18.45 5.81
C ASP A 201 1.56 -17.87 4.65
N THR A 202 0.42 -18.48 4.37
CA THR A 202 -0.50 -18.02 3.32
C THR A 202 -0.99 -16.58 3.55
N GLU A 203 -1.27 -16.18 4.79
CA GLU A 203 -1.67 -14.81 5.10
C GLU A 203 -0.52 -13.82 4.89
N ALA A 204 0.71 -14.20 5.26
CA ALA A 204 1.90 -13.39 4.97
C ALA A 204 2.10 -13.19 3.48
N ILE A 205 1.95 -14.23 2.67
CA ILE A 205 2.02 -14.14 1.21
C ILE A 205 0.99 -13.13 0.69
N ILE A 206 -0.27 -13.20 1.13
CA ILE A 206 -1.33 -12.28 0.71
C ILE A 206 -0.98 -10.85 1.14
N ALA A 207 -0.58 -10.66 2.41
CA ALA A 207 -0.21 -9.36 2.97
C ALA A 207 0.95 -8.71 2.22
N LEU A 208 2.02 -9.47 1.95
CA LEU A 208 3.19 -9.00 1.22
C LEU A 208 2.88 -8.72 -0.25
N THR A 209 1.97 -9.49 -0.86
CA THR A 209 1.48 -9.21 -2.21
C THR A 209 0.73 -7.88 -2.27
N LYS A 210 -0.10 -7.58 -1.27
CA LYS A 210 -0.77 -6.27 -1.15
C LYS A 210 0.22 -5.13 -0.97
N VAL A 211 1.30 -5.34 -0.20
CA VAL A 211 2.40 -4.37 -0.08
C VAL A 211 3.07 -4.15 -1.43
N PHE A 212 3.35 -5.20 -2.19
CA PHE A 212 3.87 -5.07 -3.54
C PHE A 212 2.93 -4.25 -4.45
N VAL A 213 1.62 -4.49 -4.40
CA VAL A 213 0.64 -3.67 -5.13
C VAL A 213 0.72 -2.20 -4.70
N LEU A 214 0.87 -1.92 -3.40
CA LEU A 214 1.05 -0.56 -2.87
C LEU A 214 2.37 0.09 -3.35
N GLU A 215 3.48 -0.65 -3.36
CA GLU A 215 4.78 -0.23 -3.88
C GLU A 215 4.69 0.15 -5.36
N TRP A 216 3.94 -0.61 -6.15
CA TRP A 216 3.79 -0.44 -7.61
C TRP A 216 2.60 0.43 -8.04
N SER A 217 1.78 0.86 -7.07
CA SER A 217 0.68 1.77 -7.33
C SER A 217 1.21 3.17 -7.63
N ASN A 218 0.95 3.65 -8.86
CA ASN A 218 1.12 5.05 -9.21
C ASN A 218 -0.02 5.88 -8.64
N GLU A 219 0.31 7.06 -8.14
CA GLU A 219 -0.66 8.03 -7.64
C GLU A 219 -1.62 8.43 -8.78
N PHE A 220 -2.94 8.29 -8.55
CA PHE A 220 -3.86 9.22 -9.18
C PHE A 220 -3.68 10.55 -8.47
N ASP A 221 -2.94 11.46 -9.10
CA ASP A 221 -2.78 12.81 -8.57
C ASP A 221 -4.17 13.46 -8.53
N TYR A 222 -4.79 13.50 -7.34
CA TYR A 222 -6.05 14.20 -7.15
C TYR A 222 -5.96 15.68 -7.55
N GLN A 223 -4.75 16.21 -7.72
CA GLN A 223 -4.60 17.54 -8.29
C GLN A 223 -5.03 17.63 -9.76
N MET A 224 -5.18 16.54 -10.53
CA MET A 224 -5.77 16.65 -11.87
C MET A 224 -7.23 17.16 -11.82
N TYR A 225 -7.99 16.86 -10.76
CA TYR A 225 -9.32 17.44 -10.56
C TYR A 225 -9.28 18.88 -10.02
N HIS A 226 -8.17 19.30 -9.40
CA HIS A 226 -8.02 20.65 -8.84
C HIS A 226 -7.17 21.60 -9.72
N HIS A 227 -6.54 21.09 -10.77
CA HIS A 227 -5.84 21.85 -11.83
C HIS A 227 -6.66 21.94 -13.12
N ILE A 228 -7.98 21.81 -13.05
CA ILE A 228 -8.81 22.46 -14.06
C ILE A 228 -8.64 23.96 -13.78
N PRO A 229 -8.03 24.76 -14.67
CA PRO A 229 -8.04 26.19 -14.49
C PRO A 229 -9.51 26.62 -14.51
N MET A 230 -10.08 26.94 -13.34
CA MET A 230 -11.36 27.65 -13.26
C MET A 230 -11.15 29.12 -13.65
N SER A 231 -10.69 29.33 -14.88
CA SER A 231 -10.93 30.53 -15.64
C SER A 231 -12.07 30.27 -16.62
N PHE A 232 -13.21 29.82 -16.10
CA PHE A 232 -14.48 30.14 -16.76
C PHE A 232 -14.75 31.62 -16.45
N ARG A 233 -14.20 32.49 -17.30
CA ARG A 233 -14.73 33.85 -17.40
C ARG A 233 -16.14 33.72 -17.93
N PHE A 234 -17.12 34.00 -17.09
CA PHE A 234 -18.46 34.35 -17.57
C PHE A 234 -18.31 35.67 -18.33
N GLY A 235 -18.45 35.59 -19.66
CA GLY A 235 -18.94 36.68 -20.48
C GLY A 235 -20.43 36.52 -20.67
#